data_AF-A0A2E8HNG6-F1
#
_entry.id   AF-A0A2E8HNG6-F1
#
_cell.length_a   1.000
_cell.length_b   1.000
_cell.length_c   1.000
_cell.angle_alpha   90.00
_cell.angle_beta   90.00
_cell.angle_gamma   90.00
#
_symmetry.space_group_name_H-M   'P 1'
#
loop_
_entity.id
_entity.type
_entity.pdbx_description
1 polymer ?
#
loop_
_entity_poly.entity_id
_entity_poly.type
_entity_poly.pdbx_seq_one_letter_code
_entity_poly.pdbx_strand_id
1 'polypeptide(L)'
;MKEWKNRLLGRPVTFLQNQRGITGLETAIVLFAFVVVASVFSFAVLNTRLLSSEKSIEATLGGLEETSAMLSLRGQVIVVANTGTTSVDSVKFTRASFYRLGNRRPLQHWHRDNLPR
;
A
#
# COMPACT_ATOMS: atom_id res chain seq x y z
N MET A 1 50.70 -14.86 -78.77
CA MET A 1 49.36 -15.09 -78.19
C MET A 1 49.56 -15.25 -76.69
N LYS A 2 49.54 -14.13 -75.94
CA LYS A 2 48.38 -13.49 -75.29
C LYS A 2 47.97 -14.20 -73.99
N GLU A 3 48.55 -13.67 -72.92
CA GLU A 3 47.96 -13.46 -71.59
C GLU A 3 46.77 -14.32 -71.20
N TRP A 4 47.00 -15.28 -70.29
CA TRP A 4 45.93 -15.87 -69.48
C TRP A 4 46.36 -16.07 -68.03
N LYS A 5 47.10 -15.11 -67.45
CA LYS A 5 47.42 -15.09 -66.01
C LYS A 5 46.59 -14.01 -65.31
N ASN A 6 45.28 -14.09 -65.46
CA ASN A 6 44.34 -13.13 -64.89
C ASN A 6 44.00 -13.50 -63.44
N ARG A 7 44.77 -12.90 -62.52
CA ARG A 7 44.33 -12.13 -61.34
C ARG A 7 43.00 -12.53 -60.67
N LEU A 8 42.84 -13.79 -60.26
CA LEU A 8 41.78 -14.21 -59.33
C LEU A 8 42.30 -14.31 -57.89
N LEU A 9 43.01 -13.29 -57.44
CA LEU A 9 43.17 -13.06 -56.00
C LEU A 9 42.12 -12.03 -55.61
N GLY A 10 40.91 -12.53 -55.33
CA GLY A 10 39.94 -11.80 -54.53
C GLY A 10 40.64 -11.41 -53.24
N ARG A 11 40.79 -10.10 -53.01
CA ARG A 11 41.35 -9.58 -51.76
C ARG A 11 40.51 -10.16 -50.62
N PRO A 12 41.10 -10.83 -49.60
CA PRO A 12 40.35 -11.07 -48.39
C PRO A 12 39.94 -9.70 -47.85
N VAL A 13 38.63 -9.46 -47.72
CA VAL A 13 38.12 -8.32 -46.98
C VAL A 13 38.49 -8.59 -45.53
N THR A 14 39.66 -8.12 -45.13
CA THR A 14 40.10 -8.18 -43.73
C THR A 14 39.17 -7.26 -42.95
N PHE A 15 38.24 -7.85 -42.19
CA PHE A 15 37.42 -7.19 -41.16
C PHE A 15 38.29 -6.76 -39.95
N LEU A 16 39.48 -6.22 -40.21
CA LEU A 16 40.32 -5.65 -39.18
C LEU A 16 39.88 -4.21 -38.95
N GLN A 17 39.41 -3.98 -37.73
CA GLN A 17 39.19 -2.68 -37.08
C GLN A 17 37.87 -1.95 -37.39
N ASN A 18 36.77 -2.49 -36.86
CA ASN A 18 35.85 -1.63 -36.11
C ASN A 18 35.09 -2.38 -34.99
N GLN A 19 35.83 -3.01 -34.07
CA GLN A 19 35.25 -3.69 -32.89
C GLN A 19 34.73 -2.72 -31.80
N ARG A 20 34.90 -1.40 -31.99
CA ARG A 20 34.55 -0.37 -30.98
C ARG A 20 33.05 -0.22 -30.73
N GLY A 21 32.19 -0.81 -31.58
CA GLY A 21 30.73 -0.81 -31.40
C GLY A 21 30.12 -2.14 -30.94
N ILE A 22 30.89 -3.24 -30.98
CA ILE A 22 30.38 -4.59 -30.67
C ILE A 22 30.14 -4.75 -29.17
N THR A 23 31.06 -4.30 -28.32
CA THR A 23 30.91 -4.36 -26.86
C THR A 23 29.83 -3.42 -26.32
N GLY A 24 29.59 -2.30 -27.02
CA GLY A 24 28.49 -1.38 -26.72
C GLY A 24 27.13 -1.95 -27.10
N LEU A 25 27.07 -2.69 -28.21
CA LEU A 25 25.85 -3.37 -28.65
C LEU A 25 25.52 -4.58 -27.75
N GLU A 26 26.54 -5.36 -27.35
CA GLU A 26 26.39 -6.47 -26.41
C GLU A 26 25.86 -6.01 -25.05
N THR A 27 26.43 -4.92 -24.50
CA THR A 27 25.93 -4.33 -23.26
C THR A 27 24.56 -3.69 -23.43
N ALA A 28 24.26 -3.05 -24.57
CA ALA A 28 22.95 -2.44 -24.83
C ALA A 28 21.80 -3.44 -24.81
N ILE A 29 21.99 -4.64 -25.36
CA ILE A 29 20.97 -5.70 -25.33
C ILE A 29 20.75 -6.21 -23.90
N VAL A 30 21.82 -6.37 -23.13
CA VAL A 30 21.74 -6.73 -21.70
C VAL A 30 21.02 -5.63 -20.90
N LEU A 31 21.27 -4.35 -21.19
CA LEU A 31 20.60 -3.23 -20.55
C LEU A 31 19.09 -3.20 -20.87
N PHE A 32 18.70 -3.45 -22.13
CA PHE A 32 17.28 -3.55 -22.49
C PHE A 32 16.60 -4.72 -21.76
N ALA A 33 17.25 -5.89 -21.74
CA ALA A 33 16.73 -7.05 -21.01
C ALA A 33 16.58 -6.76 -19.50
N PHE A 34 17.56 -6.08 -18.90
CA PHE A 34 17.52 -5.70 -17.49
C PHE A 34 16.37 -4.74 -17.16
N VAL A 35 16.18 -3.70 -17.98
CA VAL A 35 15.09 -2.73 -17.79
C VAL A 35 13.73 -3.38 -17.94
N VAL A 36 13.56 -4.28 -18.91
CA VAL A 36 12.31 -5.01 -19.10
C VAL A 36 12.00 -5.88 -17.89
N VAL A 37 12.99 -6.62 -17.37
CA VAL A 37 12.82 -7.44 -16.15
C VAL A 37 12.47 -6.54 -14.95
N ALA A 38 13.15 -5.40 -14.78
CA ALA A 38 12.86 -4.45 -13.71
C ALA A 38 11.45 -3.84 -13.82
N SER A 39 10.97 -3.56 -15.03
CA SER A 39 9.63 -3.03 -15.29
C SER A 39 8.54 -4.04 -14.93
N VAL A 40 8.67 -5.28 -15.42
CA VAL A 40 7.70 -6.35 -15.13
C VAL A 40 7.70 -6.68 -13.64
N PHE A 41 8.88 -6.69 -13.00
CA PHE A 41 9.00 -6.86 -11.56
C PHE A 41 8.29 -5.73 -10.79
N SER A 42 8.52 -4.48 -11.18
CA SER A 42 7.88 -3.32 -10.55
C SER A 42 6.37 -3.34 -10.71
N PHE A 43 5.86 -3.80 -11.85
CA PHE A 43 4.43 -3.98 -12.09
C PHE A 43 3.82 -5.04 -11.16
N ALA A 44 4.46 -6.20 -11.03
CA ALA A 44 4.01 -7.26 -10.13
C ALA A 44 4.03 -6.83 -8.65
N VAL A 45 5.08 -6.12 -8.24
CA VAL A 45 5.21 -5.55 -6.89
C VAL A 45 4.13 -4.49 -6.64
N LEU A 46 3.85 -3.62 -7.61
CA LEU A 46 2.81 -2.60 -7.46
C LEU A 46 1.43 -3.21 -7.27
N ASN A 47 1.07 -4.25 -8.04
CA ASN A 47 -0.20 -4.95 -7.90
C ASN A 47 -0.36 -5.57 -6.51
N THR A 48 0.69 -6.24 -6.03
CA THR A 48 0.72 -6.82 -4.68
C THR A 48 0.63 -5.73 -3.60
N ARG A 49 1.31 -4.60 -3.83
CA ARG A 49 1.32 -3.44 -2.93
C ARG A 49 -0.07 -2.81 -2.81
N LEU A 50 -0.81 -2.67 -3.90
CA LEU A 50 -2.15 -2.09 -3.87
C LEU A 50 -3.12 -2.96 -3.04
N LEU A 51 -3.16 -4.27 -3.31
CA LEU A 51 -3.99 -5.21 -2.55
C LEU A 51 -3.60 -5.27 -1.06
N SER A 52 -2.30 -5.24 -0.75
CA SER A 52 -1.82 -5.17 0.63
C SER A 52 -2.20 -3.85 1.30
N SER A 53 -2.22 -2.74 0.56
CA SER A 53 -2.61 -1.43 1.07
C SER A 53 -4.11 -1.39 1.38
N GLU A 54 -4.95 -1.89 0.48
CA GLU A 54 -6.39 -2.02 0.69
C GLU A 54 -6.68 -2.84 1.96
N LYS A 55 -6.07 -4.02 2.07
CA LYS A 55 -6.19 -4.87 3.25
C LYS A 55 -5.66 -4.20 4.54
N SER A 56 -4.62 -3.38 4.46
CA SER A 56 -4.11 -2.65 5.63
C SER A 56 -5.09 -1.60 6.15
N ILE A 57 -5.82 -0.94 5.24
CA ILE A 57 -6.87 0.03 5.58
C ILE A 57 -8.05 -0.71 6.20
N GLU A 58 -8.49 -1.81 5.60
CA GLU A 58 -9.56 -2.66 6.14
C GLU A 58 -9.22 -3.19 7.54
N ALA A 59 -7.99 -3.69 7.74
CA ALA A 59 -7.55 -4.16 9.05
C ALA A 59 -7.48 -3.04 10.08
N THR A 60 -7.07 -1.83 9.67
CA THR A 60 -7.03 -0.66 10.56
C THR A 60 -8.44 -0.21 10.95
N LEU A 61 -9.36 -0.17 9.99
CA LEU A 61 -10.77 0.16 10.24
C LEU A 61 -11.46 -0.90 11.09
N GLY A 62 -11.25 -2.18 10.78
CA GLY A 62 -11.77 -3.30 11.57
C GLY A 62 -11.22 -3.31 13.00
N GLY A 63 -9.92 -3.03 13.18
CA GLY A 63 -9.32 -2.90 14.51
C GLY A 63 -9.85 -1.69 15.29
N LEU A 64 -10.13 -0.57 14.61
CA LEU A 64 -10.80 0.58 15.21
C LEU A 64 -12.23 0.22 15.62
N GLU A 65 -12.99 -0.44 14.75
CA GLU A 65 -14.35 -0.89 15.02
C GLU A 65 -14.38 -1.88 16.20
N GLU A 66 -13.47 -2.84 16.23
CA GLU A 66 -13.33 -3.82 17.32
C GLU A 66 -12.95 -3.16 18.65
N THR A 67 -11.93 -2.29 18.64
CA THR A 67 -11.49 -1.54 19.84
C THR A 67 -12.60 -0.63 20.37
N SER A 68 -13.37 -0.05 19.46
CA SER A 68 -14.45 0.86 19.80
C SER A 68 -15.75 0.13 20.20
N ALA A 69 -15.87 -1.15 19.82
CA ALA A 69 -16.86 -2.09 20.32
C ALA A 69 -16.47 -2.71 21.68
N MET A 70 -15.30 -2.38 22.24
CA MET A 70 -14.85 -2.90 23.53
C MET A 70 -15.81 -2.49 24.66
N LEU A 71 -16.47 -3.49 25.23
CA LEU A 71 -17.46 -3.30 26.30
C LEU A 71 -16.75 -3.35 27.65
N SER A 72 -16.59 -2.20 28.29
CA SER A 72 -16.14 -2.20 29.68
C SER A 72 -17.34 -2.37 30.59
N LEU A 73 -17.37 -3.44 31.37
CA LEU A 73 -18.32 -3.58 32.48
C LEU A 73 -17.97 -2.52 33.53
N ARG A 74 -18.90 -1.64 33.85
CA ARG A 74 -18.70 -0.58 34.86
C ARG A 74 -19.83 -0.65 35.88
N GLY A 75 -19.50 -1.04 37.11
CA GLY A 75 -20.44 -1.13 38.22
C GLY A 75 -20.63 -2.56 38.73
N GLN A 76 -21.65 -2.77 39.55
CA GLN A 76 -22.00 -4.08 40.10
C GLN A 76 -22.72 -4.95 39.06
N VAL A 77 -22.44 -6.25 39.11
CA VAL A 77 -23.25 -7.27 38.44
C VAL A 77 -24.38 -7.64 39.39
N ILE A 78 -25.62 -7.47 38.94
CA ILE A 78 -26.82 -7.71 39.74
C ILE A 78 -27.45 -9.02 39.27
N VAL A 79 -27.66 -9.95 40.21
CA VAL A 79 -28.33 -11.22 39.95
C VAL A 79 -29.75 -11.15 40.50
N VAL A 80 -30.73 -11.53 39.67
CA VAL A 80 -32.14 -11.59 40.04
C VAL A 80 -32.52 -13.06 40.14
N ALA A 81 -32.96 -13.49 41.32
CA ALA A 81 -33.45 -14.84 41.55
C ALA A 81 -34.95 -14.95 41.23
N ASN A 82 -35.42 -16.18 41.02
CA ASN A 82 -36.84 -16.48 40.95
C ASN A 82 -37.55 -16.14 42.29
N THR A 83 -38.88 -16.06 42.29
CA THR A 83 -39.69 -15.75 43.47
C THR A 83 -39.45 -16.69 44.66
N GLY A 84 -39.01 -17.92 44.40
CA GLY A 84 -38.63 -18.91 45.43
C GLY A 84 -37.18 -18.82 45.92
N THR A 85 -36.34 -17.95 45.33
CA THR A 85 -34.89 -17.84 45.58
C THR A 85 -34.09 -19.14 45.42
N THR A 86 -34.65 -20.11 44.69
CA THR A 86 -34.04 -21.42 44.45
C THR A 86 -33.19 -21.46 43.19
N SER A 87 -33.41 -20.52 42.26
CA SER A 87 -32.74 -20.45 40.97
C SER A 87 -32.51 -19.00 40.54
N VAL A 88 -31.46 -18.77 39.77
CA VAL A 88 -31.20 -17.48 39.11
C VAL A 88 -32.07 -17.36 37.87
N ASP A 89 -32.74 -16.21 37.72
CA ASP A 89 -33.63 -15.91 36.59
C ASP A 89 -32.96 -14.95 35.59
N SER A 90 -32.23 -13.94 36.06
CA SER A 90 -31.44 -13.08 35.17
C SER A 90 -30.20 -12.47 35.82
N VAL A 91 -29.19 -12.16 35.00
CA VAL A 91 -27.99 -11.42 35.40
C VAL A 91 -27.95 -10.11 34.61
N LYS A 92 -27.91 -8.99 35.33
CA LYS A 92 -27.91 -7.64 34.77
C LYS A 92 -26.57 -6.98 35.07
N PHE A 93 -25.98 -6.33 34.07
CA PHE A 93 -24.75 -5.55 34.22
C PHE A 93 -24.82 -4.28 33.39
N THR A 94 -24.12 -3.24 33.85
CA THR A 94 -24.06 -1.96 33.15
C THR A 94 -22.82 -1.91 32.26
N ARG A 95 -23.03 -1.60 30.98
CA ARG A 95 -21.96 -1.40 29.99
C ARG A 95 -21.55 0.07 29.97
N ALA A 96 -20.25 0.35 29.97
CA ALA A 96 -19.69 1.63 29.57
C ALA A 96 -19.20 1.53 28.11
N SER A 97 -19.63 2.48 27.27
CA SER A 97 -19.14 2.65 25.90
C SER A 97 -18.20 3.85 25.85
N PHE A 98 -17.04 3.68 25.21
CA PHE A 98 -16.04 4.74 25.08
C PHE A 98 -16.14 5.42 23.73
N TYR A 99 -16.93 6.49 23.67
CA TYR A 99 -16.83 7.50 22.61
C TYR A 99 -17.08 8.89 23.21
N ARG A 100 -16.07 9.42 23.92
CA ARG A 100 -16.07 10.83 24.32
C ARG A 100 -15.29 11.64 23.29
N LEU A 101 -15.91 11.91 22.15
CA LEU A 101 -15.42 12.93 21.24
C LEU A 101 -15.59 14.30 21.91
N GLY A 102 -14.47 15.02 21.97
CA GLY A 102 -14.31 16.26 22.69
C GLY A 102 -15.34 17.32 22.32
N ASN A 103 -15.77 18.00 23.37
CA ASN A 103 -16.41 19.31 23.41
C ASN A 103 -16.15 20.18 22.16
N ARG A 104 -17.05 20.13 21.17
CA ARG A 104 -17.12 21.19 20.15
C ARG A 104 -17.66 22.44 20.83
N ARG A 105 -16.77 23.36 21.20
CA ARG A 105 -17.20 24.71 21.55
C ARG A 105 -17.83 25.34 20.32
N PRO A 106 -19.07 25.87 20.39
CA PRO A 106 -19.63 26.62 19.28
C PRO A 106 -18.74 27.84 19.04
N LEU A 107 -18.37 28.05 17.77
CA LEU A 107 -17.71 29.25 17.32
C LEU A 107 -18.58 30.44 17.71
N GLN A 108 -18.13 31.23 18.70
CA GLN A 108 -18.75 32.51 19.00
C GLN A 108 -18.52 33.39 17.78
N HIS A 109 -19.59 33.60 17.01
CA HIS A 109 -19.68 34.61 15.97
C HIS A 109 -19.34 35.97 16.61
N TRP A 110 -18.24 36.57 16.15
CA TRP A 110 -17.81 37.90 16.55
C TRP A 110 -18.83 38.92 16.03
N HIS A 111 -19.69 39.42 16.92
CA HIS A 111 -20.54 40.57 16.67
C HIS A 111 -19.67 41.83 16.79
N ARG A 112 -19.33 42.43 15.64
CA ARG A 112 -18.41 43.57 15.55
C ARG A 112 -19.20 44.87 15.45
N ASP A 113 -19.93 45.18 16.51
CA ASP A 113 -20.73 46.40 16.63
C ASP A 113 -20.12 47.33 17.68
N ASN A 114 -19.03 48.02 17.32
CA ASN A 114 -18.78 49.37 17.82
C ASN A 114 -17.64 50.05 17.04
N LEU A 115 -17.98 51.02 16.19
CA LEU A 115 -17.07 52.09 15.81
C LEU A 115 -17.78 53.41 16.15
N PRO A 116 -17.18 54.30 16.96
CA PRO A 116 -17.79 55.58 17.28
C PRO A 116 -17.80 56.50 16.06
N ARG A 117 -18.81 57.37 16.01
CA ARG A 117 -18.94 58.49 15.06
C ARG A 117 -17.82 59.50 15.23
#